data_AF-A0A955P326-F1
#
_entry.id   AF-A0A955P326-F1
#
_cell.length_a   1.000
_cell.length_b   1.000
_cell.length_c   1.000
_cell.angle_alpha   90.00
_cell.angle_beta   90.00
_cell.angle_gamma   90.00
#
_symmetry.space_group_name_H-M   'P 1'
#
loop_
_entity.id
_entity.type
_entity.pdbx_description
1 polymer ?
#
loop_
_entity_poly.entity_id
_entity_poly.type
_entity_poly.pdbx_seq_one_letter_code
_entity_poly.pdbx_strand_id
1 'polypeptide(L)' 'SDSRADIKVLPIEPAIIDSIEHIHRESVPDLPDRIIAATALHRGLPLVTRDRQLRESEVETIW' A
#
# COMPACT_ATOMS: atom_id res chain seq x y z
N SER A 1 -7.82 7.72 -28.18
CA SER A 1 -8.51 7.66 -26.89
C SER A 1 -7.44 7.87 -25.85
N ASP A 2 -7.44 9.01 -25.16
CA ASP A 2 -6.48 9.31 -24.11
C ASP A 2 -6.88 8.49 -22.87
N SER A 3 -6.42 7.24 -22.83
CA SER A 3 -6.64 6.31 -21.73
C SER A 3 -5.86 6.80 -20.51
N ARG A 4 -6.35 7.83 -19.82
CA ARG A 4 -6.10 7.89 -18.37
C ARG A 4 -6.59 6.55 -17.85
N ALA A 5 -5.67 5.74 -17.33
CA ALA A 5 -6.03 4.47 -16.70
C ALA A 5 -7.25 4.70 -15.79
N ASP A 6 -8.18 3.75 -15.75
CA ASP A 6 -9.33 3.81 -14.85
C ASP A 6 -8.82 3.76 -13.40
N ILE A 7 -8.45 4.92 -12.86
CA ILE A 7 -7.96 5.07 -11.49
C ILE A 7 -9.19 5.08 -10.58
N LYS A 8 -9.34 4.02 -9.80
CA LYS A 8 -10.37 3.94 -8.76
C LYS A 8 -9.78 4.43 -7.43
N VAL A 9 -10.37 5.49 -6.88
CA VAL A 9 -10.06 5.91 -5.50
C VAL A 9 -10.79 4.99 -4.53
N LEU A 10 -10.05 4.43 -3.58
CA LEU A 10 -10.59 3.60 -2.51
C LEU A 10 -10.73 4.43 -1.22
N PRO A 11 -11.85 4.31 -0.48
CA PRO A 11 -11.95 4.89 0.84
C PRO A 11 -11.04 4.14 1.82
N ILE A 12 -10.62 4.81 2.89
CA ILE A 12 -10.01 4.15 4.03
C ILE A 12 -11.14 3.52 4.85
N GLU A 13 -11.15 2.20 4.92
CA GLU A 13 -12.16 1.40 5.61
C GLU A 13 -11.56 0.80 6.90
N PRO A 14 -12.36 0.48 7.93
CA PRO A 14 -11.85 -0.15 9.15
C PRO A 14 -11.00 -1.40 8.88
N ALA A 15 -11.36 -2.23 7.89
CA ALA A 15 -10.59 -3.41 7.53
C ALA A 15 -9.16 -3.10 7.02
N ILE A 16 -8.95 -1.92 6.40
CA ILE A 16 -7.61 -1.46 6.03
C ILE A 16 -6.84 -1.07 7.28
N ILE A 17 -7.49 -0.39 8.23
CA ILE A 17 -6.88 0.01 9.50
C ILE A 17 -6.47 -1.22 10.31
N ASP A 18 -7.32 -2.23 10.39
CA ASP A 18 -7.00 -3.52 11.03
C ASP A 18 -5.79 -4.17 10.34
N SER A 19 -5.71 -4.08 9.01
CA SER A 19 -4.57 -4.62 8.24
C SER A 19 -3.24 -3.89 8.50
N ILE A 20 -3.23 -2.67 9.08
CA ILE A 20 -2.00 -1.95 9.42
C ILE A 20 -1.18 -2.71 10.47
N GLU A 21 -1.80 -3.53 11.33
CA GLU A 21 -1.07 -4.32 12.32
C GLU A 21 -0.05 -5.28 11.70
N HIS A 22 -0.28 -5.64 10.43
CA HIS A 22 0.60 -6.50 9.64
C HIS A 22 1.74 -5.72 8.96
N ILE A 23 1.79 -4.39 9.09
CA ILE A 23 2.84 -3.55 8.52
C ILE A 23 3.70 -3.00 9.65
N HIS A 24 4.84 -3.65 9.90
CA HIS A 24 5.76 -3.27 10.96
C HIS A 24 6.31 -1.86 10.78
N ARG A 25 6.21 -1.06 11.84
CA ARG A 25 6.69 0.34 11.86
C ARG A 25 8.20 0.46 11.71
N GLU A 26 8.94 -0.60 12.03
CA GLU A 26 10.39 -0.68 11.84
C GLU A 26 10.75 -0.74 10.35
N SER A 27 9.89 -1.35 9.53
CA SER A 27 10.07 -1.50 8.08
C SER A 27 9.45 -0.33 7.30
N VAL A 28 8.30 0.18 7.75
CA VAL A 28 7.61 1.34 7.16
C VAL A 28 7.27 2.33 8.29
N PRO A 29 8.15 3.32 8.56
CA PRO A 29 8.00 4.21 9.72
C PRO A 29 6.83 5.20 9.63
N ASP A 30 6.53 5.67 8.42
CA ASP A 30 5.51 6.68 8.19
C ASP A 30 4.09 6.08 8.19
N LEU A 31 3.15 6.72 8.89
CA LEU A 31 1.78 6.21 9.00
C LEU A 31 1.03 6.23 7.65
N PRO A 32 1.04 7.33 6.87
CA PRO A 32 0.54 7.33 5.50
C PRO A 32 1.07 6.17 4.64
N ASP A 33 2.38 5.91 4.64
CA ASP A 33 2.95 4.79 3.88
C ASP A 33 2.46 3.44 4.39
N ARG A 34 2.30 3.26 5.72
CA ARG A 34 1.68 2.06 6.29
C ARG A 34 0.23 1.88 5.85
N ILE A 35 -0.56 2.95 5.74
CA ILE A 35 -1.94 2.87 5.26
C ILE A 35 -1.96 2.41 3.79
N ILE A 36 -1.06 2.92 2.97
CA ILE A 36 -0.92 2.53 1.55
C ILE A 36 -0.52 1.05 1.45
N ALA A 37 0.50 0.63 2.20
CA ALA A 37 0.96 -0.75 2.29
C ALA A 37 -0.13 -1.71 2.76
N ALA A 38 -0.86 -1.35 3.83
CA ALA A 38 -1.99 -2.12 4.34
C ALA A 38 -3.15 -2.20 3.34
N THR A 39 -3.37 -1.16 2.54
CA THR A 39 -4.38 -1.17 1.47
C THR A 39 -4.01 -2.18 0.38
N ALA A 40 -2.74 -2.19 -0.05
CA ALA A 40 -2.23 -3.15 -1.03
C ALA A 40 -2.36 -4.60 -0.53
N LEU A 41 -1.92 -4.83 0.73
CA LEU A 41 -2.04 -6.13 1.40
C LEU A 41 -3.50 -6.59 1.52
N HIS A 42 -4.39 -5.74 2.03
CA HIS A 42 -5.81 -6.04 2.19
C HIS A 42 -6.50 -6.39 0.85
N ARG A 43 -6.09 -5.74 -0.24
CA ARG A 43 -6.65 -5.98 -1.58
C ARG A 43 -5.96 -7.12 -2.33
N GLY A 44 -4.87 -7.67 -1.80
CA GLY A 44 -4.06 -8.70 -2.47
C GLY A 44 -3.47 -8.20 -3.79
N LEU A 45 -3.07 -6.92 -3.83
CA LEU A 45 -2.50 -6.27 -5.01
C LEU A 45 -1.06 -5.84 -4.76
N PRO A 46 -0.16 -5.91 -5.76
CA PRO A 46 1.17 -5.35 -5.63
C PRO A 46 1.11 -3.81 -5.59
N LEU A 47 2.03 -3.21 -4.83
CA LEU A 47 2.17 -1.75 -4.76
C LEU A 47 3.14 -1.24 -5.84
N VAL A 48 2.66 -0.35 -6.69
CA VAL A 48 3.52 0.37 -7.66
C VAL A 48 4.28 1.47 -6.92
N THR A 49 5.60 1.35 -6.76
CA THR A 49 6.39 2.36 -6.03
C THR A 49 7.89 2.36 -6.39
N ARG A 50 8.50 3.55 -6.45
CA ARG A 50 9.98 3.70 -6.47
C ARG A 50 10.58 3.73 -5.07
N ASP A 51 9.75 3.93 -4.04
CA ASP A 51 10.20 4.13 -2.68
C ASP A 51 11.02 2.92 -2.21
N ARG A 52 12.19 3.19 -1.64
CA ARG A 52 13.12 2.13 -1.26
C ARG A 52 12.64 1.36 -0.03
N GLN A 53 12.04 2.05 0.94
CA GLN A 53 11.60 1.42 2.19
C GLN A 53 10.41 0.49 1.91
N LEU A 54 9.45 0.93 1.09
CA LEU A 54 8.32 0.08 0.69
C LEU A 54 8.78 -1.13 -0.16
N ARG A 55 9.77 -0.96 -1.04
CA ARG A 55 10.35 -2.09 -1.81
C ARG A 55 11.13 -3.08 -0.95
N GLU A 56 11.62 -2.66 0.20
CA GLU A 56 12.32 -3.51 1.19
C GLU A 56 11.37 -4.05 2.28
N SER A 57 10.08 -3.69 2.22
CA SER A 57 9.07 -4.10 3.20
C SER A 57 8.46 -5.47 2.88
N GLU A 58 7.51 -5.90 3.69
CA GLU A 58 6.82 -7.20 3.57
C GLU A 58 5.72 -7.18 2.48
N VAL A 59 5.46 -6.04 1.84
CA VAL A 59 4.45 -5.88 0.79
C VAL A 59 5.05 -6.18 -0.58
N GLU A 60 4.33 -6.92 -1.42
CA GLU A 60 4.72 -7.14 -2.81
C GLU A 60 4.75 -5.80 -3.57
N THR A 61 5.86 -5.50 -4.25
CA THR A 61 6.04 -4.26 -5.00
C THR A 61 6.41 -4.52 -6.46
N ILE A 62 5.97 -3.61 -7.35
CA ILE A 62 6.35 -3.59 -8.77
C ILE A 62 6.82 -2.19 -9.18
N TRP A 63 7.70 -2.11 -10.16
CA TRP A 63 8.32 -0.87 -10.62
C TRP A 63 8.40 -0.76 -12.15
#